data_AF-A0A382WCY4-F1
#
_entry.id   AF-A0A382WCY4-F1
#
_cell.length_a   1.000
_cell.length_b   1.000
_cell.length_c   1.000
_cell.angle_alpha   90.00
_cell.angle_beta   90.00
_cell.angle_gamma   90.00
#
_symmetry.space_group_name_H-M   'P 1'
#
loop_
_entity.id
_entity.type
_entity.pdbx_description
1 polymer ?
#
loop_
_entity_poly.entity_id
_entity_poly.type
_entity_poly.pdbx_seq_one_letter_code
_entity_poly.pdbx_strand_id
1 'polypeptide(L)' 'DANITTLIAAAILFLFGSGPVKGFAITLGIGIVSTLFSVFYFARHLTSVYVSKNKDKTITL' A
#
# COMPACT_ATOMS: atom_id res chain seq x y z
N ASP A 1 -8.94 -5.44 -4.06
CA ASP A 1 -7.48 -5.64 -3.93
C ASP A 1 -7.10 -6.04 -2.52
N ALA A 2 -6.09 -6.92 -2.41
CA ALA A 2 -5.67 -7.54 -1.15
C ALA A 2 -5.52 -6.55 0.01
N ASN A 3 -5.01 -5.34 -0.25
CA ASN A 3 -4.78 -4.29 0.76
C ASN A 3 -6.07 -3.84 1.49
N ILE A 4 -7.22 -3.84 0.80
CA ILE A 4 -8.49 -3.41 1.40
C ILE A 4 -9.04 -4.47 2.35
N THR A 5 -8.88 -5.75 1.99
CA THR A 5 -9.24 -6.89 2.84
C THR A 5 -8.35 -6.94 4.08
N THR A 6 -7.05 -6.60 3.95
CA THR A 6 -6.13 -6.52 5.10
C THR A 6 -6.47 -5.38 6.06
N LEU A 7 -6.90 -4.22 5.53
CA LEU A 7 -7.33 -3.08 6.36
C LEU A 7 -8.58 -3.44 7.17
N ILE A 8 -9.53 -4.16 6.55
CA ILE A 8 -10.73 -4.67 7.22
C ILE A 8 -10.33 -5.68 8.32
N ALA A 9 -9.41 -6.60 8.04
CA ALA A 9 -8.92 -7.56 9.04
C ALA A 9 -8.26 -6.85 10.25
N ALA A 10 -7.45 -5.82 10.01
CA ALA A 10 -6.83 -5.02 11.08
C ALA A 10 -7.89 -4.27 11.93
N ALA A 11 -8.93 -3.72 11.30
CA ALA A 11 -10.02 -3.05 12.01
C ALA A 11 -10.82 -4.02 12.89
N ILE A 12 -11.10 -5.23 12.39
CA ILE A 12 -11.80 -6.28 13.15
C ILE A 12 -10.94 -6.73 14.34
N LEU A 13 -9.63 -6.94 14.13
CA LEU A 13 -8.70 -7.31 15.20
C LEU A 13 -8.52 -6.21 16.25
N PHE A 14 -8.62 -4.95 15.86
CA PHE A 14 -8.55 -3.82 16.79
C PHE A 14 -9.82 -3.70 17.65
N LEU A 15 -10.99 -3.98 17.07
CA LEU A 15 -12.28 -3.91 17.74
C LEU A 15 -12.57 -5.12 18.63
N PHE A 16 -12.20 -6.32 18.19
CA PHE A 16 -12.44 -7.58 18.91
C PHE A 16 -11.22 -8.08 19.70
N GLY A 17 -10.05 -7.45 19.56
CA GLY A 17 -8.82 -7.85 20.21
C GLY A 17 -8.75 -7.44 21.69
N SER A 18 -8.49 -8.39 22.57
CA SER A 18 -8.21 -8.15 24.00
C SER A 18 -6.75 -8.48 24.35
N GLY A 19 -6.15 -7.69 25.24
CA GLY A 19 -4.78 -7.88 25.73
C GLY A 19 -3.70 -7.82 24.63
N PRO A 20 -3.01 -8.92 24.30
CA PRO A 20 -1.92 -8.93 23.31
C PRO A 20 -2.36 -8.69 21.86
N VAL A 21 -3.59 -9.09 21.50
CA VAL A 21 -4.11 -8.99 20.12
C VAL A 21 -4.30 -7.53 19.69
N LYS A 22 -4.59 -6.64 20.64
CA LYS A 22 -4.71 -5.20 20.38
C LYS A 22 -3.36 -4.58 20.00
N GLY A 23 -2.26 -5.04 20.63
CA GLY A 23 -0.90 -4.64 20.28
C GLY A 23 -0.49 -5.14 18.89
N PHE A 24 -0.87 -6.37 18.54
CA PHE A 24 -0.68 -6.91 17.19
C PHE A 24 -1.46 -6.11 16.13
N ALA A 25 -2.72 -5.75 16.41
CA ALA A 25 -3.55 -4.97 15.51
C ALA A 25 -2.96 -3.58 15.21
N ILE A 26 -2.32 -2.94 16.19
CA ILE A 26 -1.65 -1.64 16.01
C ILE A 26 -0.46 -1.77 15.06
N THR A 27 0.43 -2.75 15.28
CA THR A 27 1.58 -2.98 14.39
C THR A 27 1.14 -3.31 12.96
N LEU A 28 0.11 -4.14 12.82
CA LEU A 28 -0.48 -4.47 11.51
C LEU A 28 -1.06 -3.22 10.83
N GLY A 29 -1.78 -2.38 11.57
CA GLY A 29 -2.30 -1.11 11.07
C GLY A 29 -1.21 -0.17 10.56
N ILE A 30 -0.14 0.01 11.34
CA ILE A 30 1.03 0.81 10.93
C ILE A 30 1.68 0.23 9.67
N GLY A 31 1.81 -1.10 9.59
CA GLY A 31 2.32 -1.79 8.41
C GLY A 31 1.51 -1.49 7.16
N ILE A 32 0.18 -1.58 7.24
CA ILE A 32 -0.71 -1.31 6.10
C ILE A 32 -0.63 0.16 5.67
N VAL A 33 -0.62 1.11 6.61
CA VAL A 33 -0.48 2.54 6.29
C VAL A 33 0.85 2.80 5.58
N SER A 34 1.95 2.22 6.09
CA SER A 34 3.27 2.32 5.46
C SER A 34 3.30 1.72 4.05
N THR A 35 2.69 0.55 3.85
CA THR A 35 2.58 -0.08 2.53
C THR A 35 1.75 0.75 1.56
N LEU A 36 0.60 1.28 1.98
CA LEU A 36 -0.24 2.13 1.12
C LEU A 36 0.51 3.39 0.71
N PHE A 37 1.22 4.03 1.65
CA PHE A 37 2.05 5.19 1.36
C PHE A 37 3.17 4.86 0.36
N SER A 38 3.89 3.76 0.61
CA SER A 38 4.96 3.28 -0.27
C SER A 38 4.43 2.97 -1.67
N VAL A 39 3.28 2.28 -1.80
CA VAL A 39 2.67 1.96 -3.09
C VAL A 39 2.26 3.22 -3.85
N PHE A 40 1.67 4.21 -3.20
CA PHE A 40 1.30 5.46 -3.88
C PHE A 40 2.54 6.22 -4.38
N TYR A 41 3.57 6.33 -3.53
CA TYR A 41 4.84 6.97 -3.89
C TYR A 41 5.55 6.21 -5.01
N PHE A 42 5.67 4.89 -4.87
CA PHE A 42 6.32 4.01 -5.82
C PHE A 42 5.54 3.94 -7.13
N ALA A 43 4.21 3.88 -7.12
CA ALA A 43 3.39 3.93 -8.32
C ALA A 43 3.58 5.26 -9.07
N ARG A 44 3.54 6.41 -8.36
CA ARG A 44 3.80 7.72 -8.99
C ARG A 44 5.20 7.78 -9.60
N HIS A 45 6.21 7.32 -8.87
CA HIS A 45 7.59 7.34 -9.31
C HIS A 45 7.84 6.36 -10.46
N LEU A 46 7.30 5.15 -10.37
CA LEU A 46 7.45 4.09 -11.36
C LEU A 46 6.65 4.40 -12.62
N THR A 47 5.45 4.98 -12.53
CA THR A 47 4.72 5.51 -13.69
C THR A 47 5.53 6.64 -14.35
N SER A 48 6.10 7.58 -13.59
CA SER A 48 6.93 8.64 -14.16
C SER A 48 8.18 8.09 -14.86
N VAL A 49 8.87 7.13 -14.24
CA VAL A 49 10.05 6.47 -14.82
C VAL A 49 9.67 5.64 -16.03
N TYR A 50 8.59 4.86 -15.96
CA TYR A 50 8.12 4.02 -17.05
C TYR A 50 7.67 4.85 -18.25
N VAL A 51 6.93 5.94 -18.02
CA VAL A 51 6.54 6.89 -19.07
C VAL A 51 7.76 7.61 -19.64
N SER A 52 8.73 8.02 -18.81
CA SER A 52 9.96 8.65 -19.30
C SER A 52 10.84 7.69 -20.11
N LYS A 53 10.89 6.41 -19.72
CA LYS A 53 11.64 5.35 -20.40
C LYS A 53 10.92 4.79 -21.65
N ASN A 54 9.66 5.17 -21.86
CA ASN A 54 8.90 4.89 -23.08
C ASN A 54 8.74 6.14 -23.98
N LYS A 55 9.19 7.33 -23.54
CA LYS A 55 9.28 8.54 -24.38
C LYS A 55 10.39 8.44 -25.44
N ASP A 56 11.31 7.49 -25.31
CA ASP A 56 12.33 7.19 -26.32
C ASP A 56 11.76 6.48 -27.57
N LYS A 57 10.49 6.06 -27.53
CA LYS A 57 9.73 5.64 -28.72
C LYS A 57 8.79 6.75 -29.19
N THR A 58 9.35 7.95 -29.40
CA THR A 58 8.66 8.93 -30.23
C THR A 58 8.58 8.34 -31.63
N ILE A 59 7.38 7.88 -31.94
CA ILE A 59 6.97 7.26 -33.18
C ILE A 59 7.22 8.30 -34.28
N THR A 60 8.26 8.10 -35.06
CA THR A 60 8.41 8.73 -36.36
C THR A 60 7.28 8.22 -37.24
N LEU A 61 6.32 9.09 -37.54
CA LEU A 61 5.51 9.03 -38.74
C LEU A 61 5.75 10.33 -39.51
#